data_AF-A0A352WPD8-F1
#
_entry.id   AF-A0A352WPD8-F1
#
_cell.length_a   1.000
_cell.length_b   1.000
_cell.length_c   1.000
_cell.angle_alpha   90.00
_cell.angle_beta   90.00
_cell.angle_gamma   90.00
#
_symmetry.space_group_name_H-M   'P 1'
#
loop_
_entity.id
_entity.type
_entity.pdbx_description
1 polymer ?
#
loop_
_entity_poly.entity_id
_entity_poly.type
_entity_poly.pdbx_seq_one_letter_code
_entity_poly.pdbx_strand_id
1 'polypeptide(L)'
;MKMGLMDKLNNDANLTRSSQPMKQRKEDEGRGQLLLDSIEEHGVPDNVILLTENAYRRGGRQIGASLVGAVFGSMFFLLPIGLMIVSLFGDAFVLVPCLGIFGIPFFWFGSRLAGPAFQNLTNPDPLEDVVEMLWYDSRHRFLAGIEHTSDAETGQEYYPELSYGIYLKDGDEIAILYDTPSEGGMTNGDRRVCLWDPQSELESYVVLNLQWFGYYEEEEARERARFFARKLRLRFEHEENEITGWNMEVVNPGGGFLITRGSP
;
A
#
# COMPACT_ATOMS: atom_id res chain seq x y z
N MET A 1 60.40 7.87 0.20
CA MET A 1 59.13 7.85 0.94
C MET A 1 58.45 6.52 0.71
N LYS A 2 58.40 5.65 1.73
CA LYS A 2 57.66 4.39 1.69
C LYS A 2 56.26 4.66 2.25
N MET A 3 55.24 4.61 1.40
CA MET A 3 53.83 4.62 1.82
C MET A 3 53.56 3.45 2.76
N GLY A 4 52.85 3.71 3.87
CA GLY A 4 52.55 2.73 4.89
C GLY A 4 51.51 1.72 4.43
N LEU A 5 51.57 0.50 4.96
CA LEU A 5 50.59 -0.57 4.68
C LEU A 5 49.15 -0.16 5.06
N MET A 6 49.00 0.75 6.03
CA MET A 6 47.70 1.32 6.44
C MET A 6 47.12 2.29 5.41
N ASP A 7 47.95 2.97 4.60
CA ASP A 7 47.46 3.85 3.53
C ASP A 7 46.91 3.05 2.34
N LYS A 8 47.30 1.77 2.22
CA LYS A 8 46.72 0.86 1.21
C LYS A 8 45.35 0.32 1.63
N LEU A 9 45.16 0.01 2.92
CA LEU A 9 43.88 -0.51 3.42
C LEU A 9 42.78 0.56 3.46
N ASN A 10 43.14 1.83 3.62
CA ASN A 10 42.17 2.92 3.65
C ASN A 10 41.73 3.40 2.25
N ASN A 11 42.48 3.03 1.20
CA ASN A 11 42.09 3.29 -0.19
C ASN A 11 41.20 2.19 -0.79
N ASP A 12 41.22 0.97 -0.24
CA ASP A 12 40.32 -0.11 -0.67
C ASP A 12 38.90 0.02 -0.06
N ALA A 13 38.74 0.76 1.03
CA ALA A 13 37.43 1.07 1.64
C ALA A 13 36.67 2.22 0.94
N ASN A 14 37.36 2.96 0.05
CA ASN A 14 36.82 4.11 -0.67
C ASN A 14 36.85 3.91 -2.20
N LEU A 15 36.76 2.66 -2.65
CA LEU A 15 36.34 2.34 -4.02
C LEU A 15 34.89 2.80 -4.20
N THR A 16 34.77 4.11 -4.47
CA THR A 16 33.89 4.68 -5.47
C THR A 16 32.83 3.70 -5.94
N ARG A 17 31.69 3.68 -5.21
CA ARG A 17 30.39 3.49 -5.86
C ARG A 17 30.38 4.55 -6.96
N SER A 18 30.75 4.11 -8.16
CA SER A 18 30.59 4.87 -9.39
C SER A 18 29.17 5.40 -9.37
N SER A 19 29.03 6.71 -9.15
CA SER A 19 27.78 7.43 -9.32
C SER A 19 27.49 7.42 -10.82
N GLN A 20 27.06 6.27 -11.32
CA GLN A 20 26.38 6.21 -12.60
C GLN A 20 25.12 7.06 -12.45
N PRO A 21 24.78 7.89 -13.45
CA PRO A 21 23.54 8.66 -13.40
C PRO A 21 22.38 7.67 -13.21
N MET A 22 21.70 7.78 -12.07
CA MET A 22 20.59 6.92 -11.68
C MET A 22 19.47 7.04 -12.71
N LYS A 23 19.07 5.91 -13.30
CA LYS A 23 17.95 5.89 -14.24
C LYS A 23 16.64 5.88 -13.45
N GLN A 24 15.89 6.97 -13.57
CA GLN A 24 14.51 7.05 -13.09
C GLN A 24 13.66 5.91 -13.70
N ARG A 25 12.64 5.43 -12.98
CA ARG A 25 11.81 4.32 -13.47
C ARG A 25 11.09 4.79 -14.72
N LYS A 26 11.05 3.95 -15.77
CA LYS A 26 10.25 4.28 -16.93
C LYS A 26 8.77 4.28 -16.53
N GLU A 27 8.04 5.33 -16.88
CA GLU A 27 6.58 5.38 -16.70
C GLU A 27 5.88 4.39 -17.63
N ASP A 28 4.69 3.94 -17.23
CA ASP A 28 3.86 3.10 -18.10
C ASP A 28 3.20 3.96 -19.19
N GLU A 29 3.77 3.91 -20.39
CA GLU A 29 3.25 4.58 -21.59
C GLU A 29 2.07 3.81 -22.25
N GLY A 30 1.31 3.03 -21.49
CA GLY A 30 0.20 2.19 -21.97
C GLY A 30 0.58 0.74 -22.29
N ARG A 31 1.76 0.29 -21.85
CA ARG A 31 2.21 -1.10 -22.00
C ARG A 31 1.33 -2.06 -21.20
N GLY A 32 0.88 -1.68 -20.02
CA GLY A 32 -0.04 -2.49 -19.22
C GLY A 32 -1.33 -2.80 -19.98
N GLN A 33 -1.92 -1.78 -20.61
CA GLN A 33 -3.13 -1.96 -21.41
C GLN A 33 -2.88 -2.86 -22.62
N LEU A 34 -1.77 -2.65 -23.35
CA LEU A 34 -1.40 -3.52 -24.47
C LEU A 34 -1.19 -4.98 -24.06
N LEU A 35 -0.69 -5.21 -22.85
CA LEU A 35 -0.53 -6.57 -22.31
C LEU A 35 -1.89 -7.19 -21.97
N LEU A 36 -2.77 -6.45 -21.31
CA LEU A 36 -4.15 -6.86 -21.02
C LEU A 36 -4.88 -7.22 -22.31
N ASP A 37 -4.90 -6.31 -23.29
CA ASP A 37 -5.57 -6.52 -24.58
C ASP A 37 -5.00 -7.75 -25.31
N SER A 38 -3.67 -7.96 -25.25
CA SER A 38 -3.03 -9.13 -25.84
C SER A 38 -3.45 -10.43 -25.17
N ILE A 39 -3.57 -10.44 -23.84
CA ILE A 39 -3.99 -11.63 -23.08
C ILE A 39 -5.44 -11.98 -23.39
N GLU A 40 -6.32 -10.98 -23.46
CA GLU A 40 -7.74 -11.15 -23.77
C GLU A 40 -8.00 -11.61 -25.21
N GLU A 41 -7.33 -11.01 -26.20
CA GLU A 41 -7.59 -11.29 -27.61
C GLU A 41 -6.87 -12.56 -28.10
N HIS A 42 -5.63 -12.77 -27.67
CA HIS A 42 -4.74 -13.79 -28.25
C HIS A 42 -4.29 -14.86 -27.24
N GLY A 43 -4.66 -14.72 -25.96
CA GLY A 43 -4.14 -15.54 -24.87
C GLY A 43 -2.77 -15.07 -24.37
N VAL A 44 -2.27 -15.73 -23.33
CA VAL A 44 -1.01 -15.36 -22.65
C VAL A 44 0.18 -15.53 -23.60
N PRO A 45 0.95 -14.45 -23.90
CA PRO A 45 2.15 -14.56 -24.72
C PRO A 45 3.24 -15.42 -24.08
N ASP A 46 4.06 -16.11 -24.87
CA ASP A 46 5.10 -17.05 -24.39
C ASP A 46 6.12 -16.44 -23.40
N ASN A 47 6.38 -15.13 -23.52
CA ASN A 47 7.31 -14.39 -22.66
C ASN A 47 6.69 -13.85 -21.37
N VAL A 48 5.39 -14.08 -21.18
CA VAL A 48 4.61 -13.59 -20.05
C VAL A 48 4.31 -14.75 -19.10
N ILE A 49 4.54 -14.54 -17.81
CA ILE A 49 4.27 -15.55 -16.78
C ILE A 49 3.37 -14.96 -15.69
N LEU A 50 2.45 -15.78 -15.20
CA LEU A 50 1.69 -15.47 -13.98
C LEU A 50 2.59 -15.71 -12.76
N LEU A 51 2.70 -14.72 -11.88
CA LEU A 51 3.51 -14.79 -10.66
C LEU A 51 2.67 -15.13 -9.44
N THR A 52 1.55 -14.43 -9.28
CA THR A 52 0.60 -14.58 -8.17
C THR A 52 -0.81 -14.38 -8.67
N GLU A 53 -1.73 -15.02 -7.97
CA GLU A 53 -3.16 -14.85 -8.11
C GLU A 53 -3.72 -14.74 -6.69
N ASN A 54 -4.37 -13.62 -6.38
CA ASN A 54 -4.90 -13.31 -5.07
C ASN A 54 -6.39 -13.01 -5.20
N ALA A 55 -7.22 -13.76 -4.50
CA ALA A 55 -8.65 -13.50 -4.42
C ALA A 55 -8.95 -12.75 -3.11
N TYR A 56 -9.67 -11.64 -3.21
CA TYR A 56 -10.14 -10.88 -2.05
C TYR A 56 -11.51 -10.25 -2.34
N ARG A 57 -12.14 -9.75 -1.28
CA ARG A 57 -13.41 -9.02 -1.35
C ARG A 57 -13.17 -7.56 -1.08
N ARG A 58 -13.80 -6.69 -1.87
CA ARG A 58 -13.80 -5.24 -1.63
C ARG A 58 -15.22 -4.68 -1.67
N GLY A 59 -15.38 -3.48 -1.13
CA GLY A 59 -16.66 -2.82 -1.02
C GLY A 59 -17.56 -3.43 0.07
N GLY A 60 -18.86 -3.26 -0.09
CA GLY A 60 -19.86 -3.66 0.89
C GLY A 60 -19.93 -2.77 2.13
N ARG A 61 -20.90 -3.10 2.98
CA ARG A 61 -21.19 -2.32 4.19
C ARG A 61 -20.25 -2.73 5.33
N GLN A 62 -19.35 -1.83 5.71
CA GLN A 62 -18.40 -2.02 6.80
C GLN A 62 -19.00 -1.55 8.14
N ILE A 63 -20.02 -2.26 8.62
CA ILE A 63 -20.86 -1.85 9.77
C ILE A 63 -20.01 -1.43 10.98
N GLY A 64 -18.99 -2.20 11.35
CA GLY A 64 -18.16 -1.92 12.53
C GLY A 64 -17.39 -0.59 12.39
N ALA A 65 -16.62 -0.45 11.31
CA ALA A 65 -15.82 0.76 11.06
C ALA A 65 -16.71 2.00 10.87
N SER A 66 -17.82 1.86 10.14
CA SER A 66 -18.74 2.97 9.91
C SER A 66 -19.51 3.37 11.16
N LEU A 67 -19.88 2.45 12.04
CA LEU A 67 -20.52 2.81 13.31
C LEU A 67 -19.57 3.62 14.20
N VAL A 68 -18.31 3.17 14.31
CA VAL A 68 -17.26 3.90 15.04
C VAL A 68 -17.07 5.29 14.44
N GLY A 69 -16.85 5.39 13.13
CA GLY A 69 -16.67 6.68 12.44
C GLY A 69 -17.87 7.61 12.59
N ALA A 70 -19.10 7.09 12.52
CA ALA A 70 -20.33 7.86 12.70
C ALA A 70 -20.49 8.37 14.15
N VAL A 71 -20.26 7.51 15.15
CA VAL A 71 -20.36 7.88 16.57
C VAL A 71 -19.30 8.92 16.90
N PHE A 72 -18.03 8.63 16.65
CA PHE A 72 -16.94 9.57 16.95
C PHE A 72 -17.10 10.87 16.15
N GLY A 73 -17.30 10.79 14.83
CA GLY A 73 -17.49 11.98 13.99
C GLY A 73 -18.67 12.84 14.42
N SER A 74 -19.80 12.22 14.81
CA SER A 74 -20.96 12.95 15.33
C SER A 74 -20.71 13.60 16.69
N MET A 75 -19.90 13.01 17.58
CA MET A 75 -19.51 13.65 18.84
C MET A 75 -18.77 14.97 18.63
N PHE A 76 -17.88 15.02 17.63
CA PHE A 76 -17.19 16.26 17.26
C PHE A 76 -18.15 17.34 16.71
N PHE A 77 -19.32 16.97 16.16
CA PHE A 77 -20.39 17.91 15.83
C PHE A 77 -21.25 18.29 17.04
N LEU A 78 -21.71 17.30 17.81
CA LEU A 78 -22.71 17.46 18.85
C LEU A 78 -22.16 18.19 20.07
N LEU A 79 -20.88 18.04 20.38
CA LEU A 79 -20.24 18.69 21.53
C LEU A 79 -20.20 20.23 21.40
N PRO A 80 -19.65 20.83 20.31
CA PRO A 80 -19.69 22.28 20.14
C PRO A 80 -21.12 22.82 19.97
N ILE A 81 -22.01 22.09 19.29
CA ILE A 81 -23.43 22.48 19.18
C ILE A 81 -24.10 22.50 20.55
N GLY A 82 -23.90 21.46 21.35
CA GLY A 82 -24.43 21.36 22.71
C GLY A 82 -23.94 22.50 23.60
N LEU A 83 -22.64 22.84 23.54
CA LEU A 83 -22.08 23.98 24.26
C LEU A 83 -22.66 25.31 23.80
N MET A 84 -22.89 25.50 22.51
CA MET A 84 -23.55 26.70 21.98
C MET A 84 -25.00 26.82 22.49
N ILE A 85 -25.76 25.71 22.47
CA ILE A 85 -27.13 25.67 22.97
C ILE A 85 -27.19 26.00 24.46
N VAL A 86 -26.35 25.36 25.28
CA VAL A 86 -26.29 25.62 26.73
C VAL A 86 -25.91 27.08 27.01
N SER A 87 -24.97 27.63 26.25
CA SER A 87 -24.56 29.04 26.41
C SER A 87 -25.67 30.02 26.04
N LEU A 88 -26.52 29.65 25.07
CA LEU A 88 -27.65 30.47 24.63
C LEU A 88 -28.80 30.46 25.66
N PHE A 89 -29.05 29.32 26.31
CA PHE A 89 -30.07 29.20 27.37
C PHE A 89 -29.57 29.61 28.77
N GLY A 90 -28.26 29.66 28.99
CA GLY A 90 -27.63 30.04 30.25
C GLY A 90 -27.19 31.50 30.35
N ASP A 91 -27.78 32.39 29.54
CA ASP A 91 -27.47 33.84 29.48
C ASP A 91 -26.01 34.19 29.13
N ALA A 92 -25.23 33.23 28.60
CA ALA A 92 -23.84 33.41 28.18
C ALA A 92 -23.72 33.68 26.67
N PHE A 93 -24.67 34.43 26.09
CA PHE A 93 -24.79 34.64 24.64
C PHE A 93 -23.52 35.24 24.01
N VAL A 94 -22.75 36.03 24.77
CA VAL A 94 -21.51 36.68 24.33
C VAL A 94 -20.43 35.65 23.97
N LEU A 95 -20.51 34.43 24.51
CA LEU A 95 -19.56 33.35 24.22
C LEU A 95 -19.90 32.56 22.95
N VAL A 96 -21.12 32.67 22.44
CA VAL A 96 -21.59 31.90 21.26
C VAL A 96 -20.75 32.16 20.00
N PRO A 97 -20.38 33.42 19.65
CA PRO A 97 -19.50 33.67 18.51
C PRO A 97 -18.11 33.05 18.67
N CYS A 98 -17.55 33.09 19.88
CA CYS A 98 -16.28 32.45 20.20
C CYS A 98 -16.37 30.94 20.05
N LEU A 99 -17.42 30.31 20.59
CA LEU A 99 -17.67 28.87 20.44
C LEU A 99 -17.89 28.46 18.98
N GLY A 100 -18.50 29.32 18.17
CA GLY A 100 -18.61 29.12 16.73
C GLY A 100 -17.25 29.04 16.03
N ILE A 101 -16.35 29.99 16.33
CA ILE A 101 -14.98 30.01 15.77
C ILE A 101 -14.17 28.82 16.28
N PHE A 102 -14.20 28.55 17.58
CA PHE A 102 -13.49 27.41 18.17
C PHE A 102 -14.07 26.05 17.73
N GLY A 103 -15.33 26.00 17.32
CA GLY A 103 -16.00 24.80 16.80
C GLY A 103 -15.59 24.44 15.36
N ILE A 104 -15.07 25.37 14.56
CA ILE A 104 -14.68 25.13 13.15
C ILE A 104 -13.79 23.88 12.98
N PRO A 105 -12.67 23.71 13.71
CA PRO A 105 -11.85 22.51 13.58
C PRO A 105 -12.59 21.23 13.97
N PHE A 106 -13.50 21.29 14.96
CA PHE A 106 -14.32 20.16 15.38
C PHE A 106 -15.34 19.77 14.30
N PHE A 107 -16.01 20.75 13.68
CA PHE A 107 -16.92 20.50 12.56
C PHE A 107 -16.19 19.94 11.34
N TRP A 108 -15.03 20.50 11.00
CA TRP A 108 -14.21 20.02 9.91
C TRP A 108 -13.76 18.57 10.14
N PHE A 109 -13.20 18.28 11.31
CA PHE A 109 -12.77 16.92 11.66
C PHE A 109 -13.95 15.94 11.73
N GLY A 110 -15.03 16.34 12.41
CA GLY A 110 -16.25 15.53 12.54
C GLY A 110 -16.87 15.18 11.18
N SER A 111 -16.89 16.12 10.22
CA SER A 111 -17.44 15.89 8.88
C SER A 111 -16.63 14.89 8.07
N ARG A 112 -15.30 14.92 8.19
CA ARG A 112 -14.42 13.95 7.53
C ARG A 112 -14.56 12.54 8.08
N LEU A 113 -14.91 12.38 9.35
CA LEU A 113 -15.13 11.07 9.94
C LEU A 113 -16.56 10.56 9.74
N ALA A 114 -17.55 11.42 10.00
CA ALA A 114 -18.96 11.05 9.95
C ALA A 114 -19.46 10.88 8.51
N GLY A 115 -19.04 11.74 7.58
CA GLY A 115 -19.53 11.74 6.20
C GLY A 115 -19.34 10.39 5.49
N PRO A 116 -18.09 9.90 5.37
CA PRO A 116 -17.81 8.60 4.75
C PRO A 116 -18.47 7.43 5.49
N ALA A 117 -18.53 7.50 6.82
CA ALA A 117 -19.19 6.49 7.64
C ALA A 117 -20.70 6.40 7.36
N PHE A 118 -21.40 7.54 7.29
CA PHE A 118 -22.82 7.58 6.94
C PHE A 118 -23.08 7.18 5.49
N GLN A 119 -22.18 7.54 4.57
CA GLN A 119 -22.26 7.10 3.19
C GLN A 119 -22.16 5.58 3.08
N ASN A 120 -21.15 4.96 3.71
CA ASN A 120 -21.03 3.50 3.70
C ASN A 120 -22.22 2.78 4.38
N LEU A 121 -22.81 3.38 5.43
CA LEU A 121 -24.02 2.82 6.05
C LEU A 121 -25.25 2.93 5.17
N THR A 122 -25.47 4.05 4.50
CA THR A 122 -26.72 4.31 3.77
C THR A 122 -26.66 3.82 2.32
N ASN A 123 -25.53 4.01 1.66
CA ASN A 123 -25.28 3.61 0.29
C ASN A 123 -23.87 3.00 0.19
N PRO A 124 -23.68 1.75 0.67
CA PRO A 124 -22.40 1.07 0.56
C PRO A 124 -22.04 0.86 -0.90
N ASP A 125 -20.75 0.88 -1.21
CA ASP A 125 -20.25 0.40 -2.48
C ASP A 125 -20.67 -1.07 -2.69
N PRO A 126 -20.92 -1.51 -3.94
CA PRO A 126 -21.28 -2.89 -4.21
C PRO A 126 -20.20 -3.83 -3.67
N LEU A 127 -20.64 -5.01 -3.22
CA LEU A 127 -19.71 -6.03 -2.76
C LEU A 127 -19.15 -6.76 -3.99
N GLU A 128 -17.85 -6.69 -4.16
CA GLU A 128 -17.15 -7.25 -5.30
C GLU A 128 -16.19 -8.36 -4.84
N ASP A 129 -16.24 -9.49 -5.55
CA ASP A 129 -15.22 -10.54 -5.51
C ASP A 129 -14.17 -10.20 -6.57
N VAL A 130 -12.95 -9.91 -6.14
CA VAL A 130 -11.83 -9.49 -6.99
C VAL A 130 -10.77 -10.57 -7.01
N VAL A 131 -10.38 -10.99 -8.21
CA VAL A 131 -9.22 -11.84 -8.46
C VAL A 131 -8.16 -11.00 -9.12
N GLU A 132 -7.11 -10.67 -8.39
CA GLU A 132 -5.97 -9.94 -8.91
C GLU A 132 -4.86 -10.91 -9.33
N MET A 133 -4.40 -10.74 -10.56
CA MET A 133 -3.33 -11.51 -11.16
C MET A 133 -2.13 -10.63 -11.46
N LEU A 134 -0.96 -10.99 -10.93
CA LEU A 134 0.30 -10.32 -11.23
C LEU A 134 1.03 -11.03 -12.36
N TRP A 135 1.09 -10.37 -13.51
CA TRP A 135 1.76 -10.86 -14.70
C TRP A 135 3.15 -10.24 -14.84
N TYR A 136 4.10 -11.04 -15.34
CA TYR A 136 5.46 -10.58 -15.65
C TYR A 136 5.82 -10.85 -17.10
N ASP A 137 6.06 -9.76 -17.85
CA ASP A 137 6.62 -9.79 -19.20
C ASP A 137 8.16 -9.77 -19.11
N SER A 138 8.77 -10.94 -19.29
CA SER A 138 10.21 -11.12 -19.22
C SER A 138 10.98 -10.42 -20.35
N ARG A 139 10.35 -10.16 -21.50
CA ARG A 139 10.98 -9.49 -22.65
C ARG A 139 11.19 -8.01 -22.38
N HIS A 140 10.23 -7.38 -21.70
CA HIS A 140 10.26 -5.95 -21.40
C HIS A 140 10.62 -5.65 -19.94
N ARG A 141 10.83 -6.70 -19.13
CA ARG A 141 11.02 -6.61 -17.68
C ARG A 141 9.93 -5.77 -17.02
N PHE A 142 8.68 -6.10 -17.32
CA PHE A 142 7.51 -5.32 -16.94
C PHE A 142 6.54 -6.18 -16.12
N LEU A 143 5.99 -5.59 -15.05
CA LEU A 143 4.97 -6.18 -14.19
C LEU A 143 3.64 -5.49 -14.43
N ALA A 144 2.56 -6.26 -14.50
CA ALA A 144 1.20 -5.75 -14.59
C ALA A 144 0.29 -6.46 -13.58
N GLY A 145 -0.40 -5.68 -12.75
CA GLY A 145 -1.52 -6.17 -11.94
C GLY A 145 -2.81 -6.03 -12.74
N ILE A 146 -3.49 -7.14 -12.99
CA ILE A 146 -4.76 -7.19 -13.71
C ILE A 146 -5.82 -7.73 -12.76
N GLU A 147 -6.90 -6.99 -12.58
CA GLU A 147 -8.03 -7.36 -11.73
C GLU A 147 -9.19 -7.89 -12.56
N HIS A 148 -9.66 -9.08 -12.19
CA HIS A 148 -10.93 -9.63 -12.64
C HIS A 148 -11.94 -9.42 -11.52
N THR A 149 -12.90 -8.54 -11.77
CA THR A 149 -13.93 -8.20 -10.78
C THR A 149 -15.21 -8.94 -11.12
N SER A 150 -15.90 -9.44 -10.11
CA SER A 150 -17.23 -10.01 -10.23
C SER A 150 -18.12 -9.50 -9.12
N ASP A 151 -19.40 -9.31 -9.41
CA ASP A 151 -20.40 -8.98 -8.41
C ASP A 151 -20.63 -10.20 -7.51
N ALA A 152 -20.40 -10.03 -6.20
CA ALA A 152 -20.45 -11.15 -5.26
C ALA A 152 -21.87 -11.70 -5.03
N GLU A 153 -22.91 -10.91 -5.30
CA GLU A 153 -24.31 -11.30 -5.09
C GLU A 153 -24.92 -11.96 -6.33
N THR A 154 -24.64 -11.39 -7.51
CA THR A 154 -25.21 -11.83 -8.78
C THR A 154 -24.29 -12.80 -9.54
N GLY A 155 -23.00 -12.84 -9.20
CA GLY A 155 -21.98 -13.59 -9.92
C GLY A 155 -21.68 -13.01 -11.31
N GLN A 156 -22.13 -11.79 -11.60
CA GLN A 156 -21.88 -11.15 -12.89
C GLN A 156 -20.41 -10.72 -12.98
N GLU A 157 -19.70 -11.26 -13.96
CA GLU A 157 -18.31 -10.88 -14.25
C GLU A 157 -18.23 -9.55 -15.00
N TYR A 158 -17.33 -8.67 -14.55
CA TYR A 158 -16.98 -7.44 -15.22
C TYR A 158 -15.77 -7.64 -16.13
N TYR A 159 -15.55 -6.70 -17.05
CA TYR A 159 -14.36 -6.74 -17.91
C TYR A 159 -13.10 -6.56 -17.06
N PRO A 160 -12.00 -7.27 -17.34
CA PRO A 160 -10.78 -7.13 -16.55
C PRO A 160 -10.17 -5.74 -16.69
N GLU A 161 -9.62 -5.24 -15.59
CA GLU A 161 -9.04 -3.89 -15.54
C GLU A 161 -7.56 -3.94 -15.16
N LEU A 162 -6.77 -3.03 -15.75
CA LEU A 162 -5.38 -2.85 -15.37
C LEU A 162 -5.31 -2.00 -14.10
N SER A 163 -4.87 -2.61 -13.00
CA SER A 163 -4.67 -1.90 -11.72
C SER A 163 -3.39 -1.05 -11.76
N TYR A 164 -2.30 -1.63 -12.26
CA TYR A 164 -1.01 -0.97 -12.33
C TYR A 164 -0.04 -1.64 -13.30
N GLY A 165 0.93 -0.85 -13.77
CA GLY A 165 2.02 -1.29 -14.65
C GLY A 165 3.36 -0.73 -14.19
N ILE A 166 4.37 -1.59 -14.01
CA ILE A 166 5.68 -1.20 -13.44
C ILE A 166 6.82 -1.83 -14.24
N TYR A 167 7.73 -1.01 -14.78
CA TYR A 167 8.99 -1.48 -15.35
C TYR A 167 10.01 -1.76 -14.24
N LEU A 168 10.64 -2.93 -14.26
CA LEU A 168 11.76 -3.24 -13.38
C LEU A 168 13.02 -2.49 -13.82
N LYS A 169 13.75 -1.94 -12.85
CA LYS A 169 15.04 -1.29 -13.06
C LYS A 169 16.20 -2.27 -12.90
N ASP A 170 17.35 -1.85 -13.41
CA ASP A 170 18.63 -2.46 -13.04
C ASP A 170 18.99 -2.01 -11.62
N GLY A 171 19.06 -2.97 -10.70
CA GLY A 171 19.29 -2.70 -9.27
C GLY A 171 18.07 -2.92 -8.38
N ASP A 172 16.89 -3.20 -8.95
CA ASP A 172 15.77 -3.69 -8.16
C ASP A 172 16.09 -5.05 -7.52
N GLU A 173 15.57 -5.27 -6.32
CA GLU A 173 15.80 -6.46 -5.52
C GLU A 173 14.50 -6.99 -4.94
N ILE A 174 14.55 -8.23 -4.47
CA ILE A 174 13.51 -8.80 -3.61
C ILE A 174 13.98 -8.66 -2.17
N ALA A 175 13.10 -8.17 -1.32
CA ALA A 175 13.32 -8.07 0.11
C ALA A 175 12.15 -8.68 0.88
N ILE A 176 12.40 -9.03 2.14
CA ILE A 176 11.35 -9.38 3.10
C ILE A 176 11.34 -8.32 4.18
N LEU A 177 10.20 -7.66 4.33
CA LEU A 177 9.94 -6.77 5.45
C LEU A 177 9.13 -7.51 6.51
N TYR A 178 9.38 -7.24 7.78
CA TYR A 178 8.62 -7.84 8.87
C TYR A 178 8.27 -6.80 9.95
N ASP A 179 7.08 -6.94 10.52
CA ASP A 179 6.64 -6.20 11.71
C ASP A 179 6.46 -7.15 12.89
N THR A 180 7.03 -6.77 14.02
CA THR A 180 6.96 -7.56 15.24
C THR A 180 5.58 -7.48 15.88
N PRO A 181 5.07 -8.58 16.46
CA PRO A 181 3.85 -8.53 17.26
C PRO A 181 4.02 -7.59 18.45
N SER A 182 2.99 -6.82 18.80
CA SER A 182 3.03 -5.96 19.98
C SER A 182 2.88 -6.77 21.27
N GLU A 183 3.67 -6.41 22.29
CA GLU A 183 3.49 -6.95 23.64
C GLU A 183 2.10 -6.58 24.16
N GLY A 184 1.31 -7.59 24.54
CA GLY A 184 -0.09 -7.42 24.97
C GLY A 184 -1.14 -7.76 23.90
N GLY A 185 -0.75 -8.18 22.70
CA GLY A 185 -1.65 -8.82 21.72
C GLY A 185 -2.48 -7.86 20.88
N MET A 186 -2.08 -6.59 20.73
CA MET A 186 -2.80 -5.62 19.90
C MET A 186 -2.54 -5.81 18.39
N THR A 187 -1.41 -6.42 18.02
CA THR A 187 -1.04 -6.75 16.64
C THR A 187 -0.37 -8.12 16.59
N ASN A 188 -0.76 -8.96 15.63
CA ASN A 188 -0.16 -10.29 15.44
C ASN A 188 1.21 -10.25 14.75
N GLY A 189 1.65 -9.07 14.30
CA GLY A 189 2.79 -8.90 13.40
C GLY A 189 2.53 -9.51 12.02
N ASP A 190 3.37 -9.18 11.04
CA ASP A 190 3.34 -9.80 9.72
C ASP A 190 4.73 -9.83 9.06
N ARG A 191 4.80 -10.51 7.92
CA ARG A 191 5.90 -10.44 6.97
C ARG A 191 5.35 -10.16 5.58
N ARG A 192 6.11 -9.46 4.77
CA ARG A 192 5.78 -9.24 3.36
C ARG A 192 7.01 -9.37 2.49
N VAL A 193 6.83 -10.06 1.38
CA VAL A 193 7.81 -10.13 0.30
C VAL A 193 7.51 -8.99 -0.66
N CYS A 194 8.49 -8.15 -0.95
CA CYS A 194 8.31 -6.98 -1.79
C CYS A 194 9.41 -6.83 -2.84
N LEU A 195 9.07 -6.10 -3.91
CA LEU A 195 10.03 -5.49 -4.81
C LEU A 195 10.61 -4.24 -4.14
N TRP A 196 11.93 -4.14 -4.07
CA TRP A 196 12.69 -3.15 -3.33
C TRP A 196 13.65 -2.41 -4.26
N ASP A 197 13.67 -1.07 -4.20
CA ASP A 197 14.62 -0.21 -4.90
C ASP A 197 15.55 0.41 -3.85
N PRO A 198 16.73 -0.20 -3.57
CA PRO A 198 17.65 0.26 -2.52
C PRO A 198 18.29 1.63 -2.84
N GLN A 199 18.07 2.12 -4.07
CA GLN A 199 18.60 3.38 -4.57
C GLN A 199 17.48 4.41 -4.78
N SER A 200 16.28 4.19 -4.24
CA SER A 200 15.20 5.16 -4.35
C SER A 200 15.59 6.51 -3.73
N GLU A 201 15.42 7.60 -4.49
CA GLU A 201 15.52 8.98 -3.99
C GLU A 201 14.21 9.48 -3.34
N LEU A 202 13.13 8.71 -3.49
CA LEU A 202 11.87 8.97 -2.78
C LEU A 202 12.07 8.66 -1.29
N GLU A 203 11.15 9.13 -0.43
CA GLU A 203 11.15 8.86 1.03
C GLU A 203 10.96 7.37 1.37
N SER A 204 11.22 6.45 0.42
CA SER A 204 10.48 5.23 0.25
C SER A 204 11.25 4.24 -0.66
N TYR A 205 11.56 3.04 -0.16
CA TYR A 205 12.32 2.01 -0.88
C TYR A 205 11.46 0.86 -1.45
N VAL A 206 10.22 0.72 -0.98
CA VAL A 206 9.32 -0.35 -1.45
C VAL A 206 8.70 0.06 -2.79
N VAL A 207 8.73 -0.81 -3.79
CA VAL A 207 8.11 -0.53 -5.10
C VAL A 207 6.73 -1.19 -5.19
N LEU A 208 6.65 -2.45 -4.78
CA LEU A 208 5.44 -3.26 -4.88
C LEU A 208 5.46 -4.36 -3.82
N ASN A 209 4.33 -4.54 -3.12
CA ASN A 209 4.14 -5.71 -2.27
C ASN A 209 3.73 -6.92 -3.13
N LEU A 210 4.50 -8.00 -3.07
CA LEU A 210 4.26 -9.20 -3.88
C LEU A 210 3.38 -10.21 -3.14
N GLN A 211 3.64 -10.42 -1.84
CA GLN A 211 2.84 -11.34 -1.02
C GLN A 211 3.02 -11.07 0.48
N TRP A 212 1.95 -11.32 1.25
CA TRP A 212 1.90 -11.20 2.71
C TRP A 212 1.89 -12.57 3.38
N PHE A 213 2.44 -12.63 4.58
CA PHE A 213 2.62 -13.81 5.43
C PHE A 213 2.43 -13.41 6.90
N GLY A 214 2.04 -14.36 7.74
CA GLY A 214 2.02 -14.17 9.18
C GLY A 214 3.43 -13.97 9.76
N TYR A 215 3.54 -13.30 10.91
CA TYR A 215 4.82 -13.10 11.60
C TYR A 215 5.55 -14.40 12.01
N TYR A 216 4.92 -15.56 11.96
CA TYR A 216 5.58 -16.83 12.26
C TYR A 216 5.93 -17.63 11.00
N GLU A 217 5.53 -17.17 9.81
CA GLU A 217 5.70 -17.85 8.52
C GLU A 217 7.03 -17.42 7.83
N GLU A 218 8.15 -17.43 8.56
CA GLU A 218 9.45 -16.96 8.05
C GLU A 218 9.94 -17.81 6.87
N GLU A 219 9.88 -19.14 7.02
CA GLU A 219 10.37 -20.06 6.00
C GLU A 219 9.58 -19.96 4.70
N GLU A 220 8.24 -19.86 4.81
CA GLU A 220 7.36 -19.70 3.65
C GLU A 220 7.62 -18.36 2.93
N ALA A 221 7.76 -17.27 3.68
CA ALA A 221 8.12 -15.97 3.13
C ALA A 221 9.47 -16.02 2.40
N ARG A 222 10.47 -16.70 2.98
CA ARG A 222 11.81 -16.84 2.38
C ARG A 222 11.82 -17.72 1.14
N GLU A 223 11.07 -18.82 1.13
CA GLU A 223 10.90 -19.64 -0.06
C GLU A 223 10.23 -18.87 -1.19
N ARG A 224 9.21 -18.06 -0.85
CA ARG A 224 8.51 -17.23 -1.81
C ARG A 224 9.38 -16.09 -2.34
N ALA A 225 10.17 -15.43 -1.50
CA ALA A 225 11.14 -14.44 -1.94
C ALA A 225 12.15 -15.03 -2.94
N ARG A 226 12.67 -16.24 -2.66
CA ARG A 226 13.54 -16.98 -3.61
C ARG A 226 12.83 -17.35 -4.89
N PHE A 227 11.52 -17.65 -4.84
CA PHE A 227 10.73 -17.88 -6.05
C PHE A 227 10.67 -16.61 -6.92
N PHE A 228 10.30 -15.47 -6.35
CA PHE A 228 10.21 -14.22 -7.10
C PHE A 228 11.56 -13.77 -7.63
N ALA A 229 12.61 -13.82 -6.81
CA ALA A 229 13.97 -13.45 -7.22
C ALA A 229 14.43 -14.27 -8.44
N ARG A 230 14.15 -15.58 -8.46
CA ARG A 230 14.45 -16.45 -9.62
C ARG A 230 13.61 -16.12 -10.84
N LYS A 231 12.30 -15.91 -10.68
CA LYS A 231 11.39 -15.65 -11.81
C LYS A 231 11.65 -14.29 -12.45
N LEU A 232 11.91 -13.27 -11.63
CA LEU A 232 12.18 -11.90 -12.04
C LEU A 232 13.64 -11.65 -12.40
N ARG A 233 14.52 -12.62 -12.12
CA ARG A 233 15.98 -12.50 -12.28
C ARG A 233 16.57 -11.34 -11.49
N LEU A 234 16.06 -11.12 -10.28
CA LEU A 234 16.51 -10.11 -9.34
C LEU A 234 17.32 -10.75 -8.21
N ARG A 235 18.10 -9.94 -7.50
CA ARG A 235 18.77 -10.39 -6.27
C ARG A 235 17.77 -10.51 -5.14
N PHE A 236 18.06 -11.39 -4.19
CA PHE A 236 17.40 -11.44 -2.89
C PHE A 236 18.48 -11.16 -1.86
N GLU A 237 18.54 -9.93 -1.36
CA GLU A 237 19.71 -9.43 -0.63
C GLU A 237 19.53 -9.51 0.89
N HIS A 238 18.32 -9.30 1.45
CA HIS A 238 18.14 -9.27 2.91
C HIS A 238 16.68 -9.33 3.43
N GLU A 239 16.57 -9.51 4.74
CA GLU A 239 15.38 -9.31 5.59
C GLU A 239 15.56 -8.01 6.40
N GLU A 240 14.56 -7.14 6.41
CA GLU A 240 14.62 -5.84 7.09
C GLU A 240 13.36 -5.60 7.95
N ASN A 241 13.49 -4.80 9.01
CA ASN A 241 12.35 -4.40 9.84
C ASN A 241 11.46 -3.41 9.06
N GLU A 242 10.14 -3.54 9.12
CA GLU A 242 9.21 -2.67 8.39
C GLU A 242 9.43 -1.18 8.68
N ILE A 243 9.85 -0.82 9.90
CA ILE A 243 10.08 0.58 10.31
C ILE A 243 11.14 1.28 9.43
N THR A 244 12.10 0.55 8.87
CA THR A 244 13.13 1.12 7.97
C THR A 244 12.72 1.13 6.50
N GLY A 245 11.67 0.39 6.13
CA GLY A 245 11.17 0.23 4.75
C GLY A 245 9.82 0.89 4.50
N TRP A 246 9.53 2.00 5.17
CA TRP A 246 8.24 2.68 5.05
C TRP A 246 8.06 3.41 3.71
N ASN A 247 6.85 3.35 3.18
CA ASN A 247 6.40 4.08 2.00
C ASN A 247 5.01 4.65 2.27
N MET A 248 4.78 5.92 1.90
CA MET A 248 3.41 6.48 1.86
C MET A 248 2.67 6.13 0.56
N GLU A 249 3.40 5.79 -0.49
CA GLU A 249 2.89 5.42 -1.81
C GLU A 249 3.43 4.04 -2.18
N VAL A 250 2.75 2.99 -1.75
CA VAL A 250 2.95 1.63 -2.28
C VAL A 250 1.79 1.34 -3.19
N VAL A 251 2.07 0.83 -4.39
CA VAL A 251 1.07 0.22 -5.25
C VAL A 251 0.58 -1.03 -4.52
N ASN A 252 -0.52 -0.91 -3.78
CA ASN A 252 -1.06 -2.02 -3.01
C ASN A 252 -2.12 -2.73 -3.86
N PRO A 253 -1.97 -4.04 -4.11
CA PRO A 253 -3.01 -4.87 -4.72
C PRO A 253 -4.40 -4.73 -4.07
N GLY A 254 -4.46 -4.40 -2.77
CA GLY A 254 -5.73 -4.26 -2.05
C GLY A 254 -6.53 -2.98 -2.29
N GLY A 255 -6.10 -2.05 -3.16
CA GLY A 255 -6.83 -0.81 -3.49
C GLY A 255 -7.11 0.15 -2.32
N GLY A 256 -6.63 -0.17 -1.11
CA GLY A 256 -6.67 0.73 0.02
C GLY A 256 -5.54 1.74 -0.10
N PHE A 257 -5.86 3.03 0.01
CA PHE A 257 -4.92 3.97 0.60
C PHE A 257 -4.32 3.31 1.84
N LEU A 258 -3.03 3.51 2.09
CA LEU A 258 -2.46 3.35 3.41
C LEU A 258 -3.23 4.29 4.37
N ILE A 259 -4.35 3.80 4.90
CA ILE A 259 -4.53 3.80 6.33
C ILE A 259 -3.38 2.91 6.79
N THR A 260 -2.26 3.56 7.10
CA THR A 260 -1.37 3.08 8.15
C THR A 260 -2.30 2.51 9.18
N ARG A 261 -2.17 1.23 9.52
CA ARG A 261 -2.94 0.66 10.62
C ARG A 261 -2.75 1.65 11.74
N GLY A 262 -3.78 2.45 12.00
CA GLY A 262 -3.82 3.26 13.18
C GLY A 262 -3.59 2.22 14.25
N SER A 263 -2.63 2.48 15.11
CA SER A 263 -2.78 2.01 16.47
C SER A 263 -4.26 2.14 16.86
N PRO A 264 -4.82 1.23 17.67
CA PRO A 264 -5.90 1.69 18.52
C PRO A 264 -5.52 3.02 19.20
#